data_AF-A0AAN6LYN5-F1
#
_entry.id   AF-A0AAN6LYN5-F1
#
_cell.length_a   1.000
_cell.length_b   1.000
_cell.length_c   1.000
_cell.angle_alpha   90.00
_cell.angle_beta   90.00
_cell.angle_gamma   90.00
#
_symmetry.space_group_name_H-M   'P 1'
#
loop_
_entity.id
_entity.type
_entity.pdbx_description
1 polymer ?
#
loop_
_entity_poly.entity_id
_entity_poly.type
_entity_poly.pdbx_seq_one_letter_code
_entity_poly.pdbx_strand_id
1 'polypeptide(L)'
;MFSKYSFFAAIVAVASAHGVHEDQSPILGPHESLWYNTLPGDGGTQADSVFSGISTFGRLPYVQCLSQRDVKFDLAFIGAPFDIGTSYRPGARFGPSGIRQGSRRLNLYGGYNVPLKANPFNSWAKVIDCGDIPVTSYDHAYALQQIEHGHYNLLTRQPATDAHKPGPSLQGKTLPRLITLGGDHTITLPLLRSINRAYGPVSVIHFDSHLDTWRPKVFGGAPSEIASINHGTYFYHASQEGLLANDSNIHAGIRTTLSGPSDYENDGYCGFQIVEASEVDKIGTAGIIKKIRDRVGGSNKPVYLSIDIDTLDPAFAPATGTPETGGWTTRELREILRGLKGLNIVAADIVEVAPAYDTNAELTTMAAADALYEVMSIMILKGPTSKMTIRKTFSPAVPVRCNIQSSPVSSSNSTKKKVLKEFREVSGIGNGSAWGRKIEWGNGISDYSSWPSTYDHISKRPISDYYDTTSHNADLRAAYNEDDDETAQVGKFVHYFVKGGNDAKSSAEEGHGTHEENSKGLGGLRGEAKEFVPSTRTNS
;
A
#
# COMPACT_ATOMS: atom_id res chain seq x y z
N MET A 1 -56.72 -60.22 29.05
CA MET A 1 -56.24 -58.95 29.67
C MET A 1 -54.71 -58.86 29.77
N PHE A 2 -53.98 -59.90 30.16
CA PHE A 2 -52.51 -59.84 30.40
C PHE A 2 -51.64 -59.21 29.28
N SER A 3 -51.90 -59.48 28.00
CA SER A 3 -51.08 -58.98 26.88
C SER A 3 -50.96 -57.45 26.80
N LYS A 4 -51.98 -56.68 27.21
CA LYS A 4 -51.94 -55.20 27.15
C LYS A 4 -51.04 -54.59 28.24
N TYR A 5 -50.87 -55.26 29.38
CA TYR A 5 -50.04 -54.76 30.46
C TYR A 5 -48.54 -54.92 30.18
N SER A 6 -48.12 -56.03 29.55
CA SER A 6 -46.71 -56.22 29.17
C SER A 6 -46.23 -55.18 28.15
N PHE A 7 -47.08 -54.78 27.20
CA PHE A 7 -46.73 -53.75 26.21
C PHE A 7 -46.61 -52.36 26.84
N PHE A 8 -47.50 -52.02 27.78
CA PHE A 8 -47.42 -50.75 28.53
C PHE A 8 -46.20 -50.71 29.46
N ALA A 9 -45.88 -51.83 30.14
CA ALA A 9 -44.69 -51.93 30.98
C ALA A 9 -43.39 -51.78 30.18
N ALA A 10 -43.32 -52.34 28.96
CA ALA A 10 -42.18 -52.17 28.06
C ALA A 10 -41.99 -50.70 27.64
N ILE A 11 -43.08 -49.99 27.29
CA ILE A 11 -43.02 -48.56 26.93
C ILE A 11 -42.58 -47.71 28.13
N VAL A 12 -43.09 -47.98 29.33
CA VAL A 12 -42.66 -47.27 30.55
C VAL A 12 -41.19 -47.54 30.88
N ALA A 13 -40.70 -48.77 30.68
CA ALA A 13 -39.29 -49.11 30.87
C ALA A 13 -38.38 -48.36 29.87
N VAL A 14 -38.78 -48.24 28.60
CA VAL A 14 -38.03 -47.46 27.58
C VAL A 14 -38.09 -45.96 27.88
N ALA A 15 -39.21 -45.43 28.38
CA ALA A 15 -39.31 -44.04 28.80
C ALA A 15 -38.44 -43.72 30.02
N SER A 16 -38.40 -44.60 31.04
CA SER A 16 -37.51 -44.45 32.19
C SER A 16 -36.03 -44.63 31.83
N ALA A 17 -35.68 -45.45 30.84
CA ALA A 17 -34.30 -45.62 30.37
C ALA A 17 -33.71 -44.35 29.72
N HIS A 18 -34.57 -43.42 29.26
CA HIS A 18 -34.17 -42.10 28.74
C HIS A 18 -34.43 -40.95 29.73
N GLY A 19 -34.92 -41.24 30.94
CA GLY A 19 -35.21 -40.23 31.96
C GLY A 19 -34.03 -39.83 32.84
N VAL A 20 -32.87 -40.50 32.71
CA VAL A 20 -31.71 -40.30 33.61
C VAL A 20 -30.51 -39.76 32.82
N HIS A 21 -30.69 -38.58 32.22
CA HIS A 21 -29.62 -37.78 31.63
C HIS A 21 -29.33 -36.47 32.40
N GLU A 22 -30.10 -36.14 33.44
CA GLU A 22 -29.89 -34.90 34.23
C GLU A 22 -28.60 -34.93 35.06
N ASP A 23 -28.13 -36.11 35.49
CA ASP A 23 -26.85 -36.30 36.20
C ASP A 23 -25.65 -36.57 35.29
N GLN A 24 -25.81 -36.50 33.95
CA GLN A 24 -24.68 -36.61 33.03
C GLN A 24 -23.94 -35.27 32.93
N SER A 25 -23.15 -34.98 33.97
CA SER A 25 -22.05 -34.03 33.82
C SER A 25 -21.14 -34.53 32.69
N PRO A 26 -20.85 -33.70 31.67
CA PRO A 26 -19.85 -34.06 30.69
C PRO A 26 -18.55 -34.38 31.43
N ILE A 27 -17.94 -35.53 31.13
CA ILE A 27 -16.53 -35.71 31.47
C ILE A 27 -15.80 -34.62 30.69
N LEU A 28 -15.38 -33.57 31.40
CA LEU A 28 -14.62 -32.46 30.83
C LEU A 28 -13.47 -33.06 30.02
N GLY A 29 -13.37 -32.64 28.75
CA GLY A 29 -12.42 -33.21 27.80
C GLY A 29 -10.99 -33.21 28.36
N PRO A 30 -10.12 -34.13 27.91
CA PRO A 30 -8.89 -34.52 28.60
C PRO A 30 -8.07 -33.35 29.15
N HIS A 31 -8.32 -33.06 30.44
CA HIS A 31 -7.75 -31.96 31.20
C HIS A 31 -7.87 -30.56 30.55
N GLU A 32 -9.03 -29.92 30.68
CA GLU A 32 -9.16 -28.46 30.44
C GLU A 32 -8.08 -27.64 31.16
N SER A 33 -7.61 -28.10 32.33
CA SER A 33 -6.49 -27.53 33.08
C SER A 33 -5.12 -27.59 32.39
N LEU A 34 -4.97 -28.34 31.30
CA LEU A 34 -3.75 -28.32 30.46
C LEU A 34 -3.85 -27.26 29.35
N TRP A 35 -5.06 -26.85 28.96
CA TRP A 35 -5.32 -26.03 27.75
C TRP A 35 -5.81 -24.62 28.10
N TYR A 36 -6.42 -24.45 29.27
CA TYR A 36 -6.94 -23.20 29.81
C TYR A 36 -6.24 -22.82 31.12
N ASN A 37 -4.91 -22.74 31.10
CA ASN A 37 -4.17 -22.22 32.25
C ASN A 37 -4.35 -20.70 32.34
N THR A 38 -5.22 -20.22 33.23
CA THR A 38 -5.17 -18.83 33.70
C THR A 38 -3.82 -18.61 34.38
N LEU A 39 -2.96 -17.79 33.78
CA LEU A 39 -1.69 -17.43 34.40
C LEU A 39 -1.96 -16.62 35.68
N PRO A 40 -1.23 -16.85 36.79
CA PRO A 40 -1.42 -16.06 38.00
C PRO A 40 -1.04 -14.59 37.78
N GLY A 41 -2.03 -13.71 37.63
CA GLY A 41 -1.84 -12.26 37.73
C GLY A 41 -2.59 -11.35 36.76
N ASP A 42 -3.15 -11.85 35.64
CA ASP A 42 -3.77 -10.98 34.62
C ASP A 42 -5.24 -11.30 34.28
N GLY A 43 -5.77 -12.43 34.74
CA GLY A 43 -7.16 -12.84 34.47
C GLY A 43 -7.42 -13.27 33.01
N GLY A 44 -6.37 -13.44 32.21
CA GLY A 44 -6.46 -13.98 30.86
C GLY A 44 -6.49 -15.50 30.84
N THR A 45 -7.27 -16.08 29.93
CA THR A 45 -6.98 -17.42 29.41
C THR A 45 -5.57 -17.42 28.82
N GLN A 46 -4.74 -18.36 29.26
CA GLN A 46 -3.39 -18.71 28.78
C GLN A 46 -2.81 -17.79 27.70
N ALA A 47 -1.72 -17.09 28.03
CA ALA A 47 -0.89 -16.46 27.01
C ALA A 47 -0.33 -17.55 26.07
N ASP A 48 -1.03 -17.80 24.97
CA ASP A 48 -0.57 -18.60 23.84
C ASP A 48 0.89 -18.25 23.56
N SER A 49 1.73 -19.27 23.40
CA SER A 49 3.12 -19.03 23.06
C SER A 49 3.23 -18.33 21.70
N VAL A 50 4.27 -17.51 21.52
CA VAL A 50 4.50 -16.73 20.27
C VAL A 50 4.68 -17.60 19.01
N PHE A 51 4.80 -18.92 19.17
CA PHE A 51 4.87 -19.91 18.09
C PHE A 51 3.53 -20.64 17.83
N SER A 52 2.42 -20.19 18.45
CA SER A 52 1.13 -20.88 18.44
C SER A 52 -0.06 -19.95 18.13
N GLY A 53 -1.18 -20.55 17.71
CA GLY A 53 -2.39 -19.84 17.30
C GLY A 53 -2.38 -19.37 15.84
N ILE A 54 -3.47 -18.72 15.42
CA ILE A 54 -3.58 -18.12 14.09
C ILE A 54 -2.64 -16.92 13.98
N SER A 55 -1.86 -16.84 12.91
CA SER A 55 -0.89 -15.77 12.67
C SER A 55 -1.54 -14.54 12.05
N THR A 56 -1.92 -13.56 12.89
CA THR A 56 -2.23 -12.18 12.51
C THR A 56 -1.05 -11.25 12.77
N PHE A 57 -1.05 -10.05 12.18
CA PHE A 57 -0.03 -9.06 12.46
C PHE A 57 0.01 -8.73 13.95
N GLY A 58 1.18 -8.90 14.58
CA GLY A 58 1.41 -8.63 16.00
C GLY A 58 0.44 -9.34 16.96
N ARG A 59 -0.13 -10.49 16.52
CA ARG A 59 -1.20 -11.22 17.21
C ARG A 59 -2.44 -10.36 17.53
N LEU A 60 -2.72 -9.35 16.71
CA LEU A 60 -3.92 -8.51 16.81
C LEU A 60 -5.20 -9.32 16.58
N PRO A 61 -6.35 -8.88 17.12
CA PRO A 61 -7.64 -9.50 16.82
C PRO A 61 -7.91 -9.52 15.31
N TYR A 62 -8.14 -10.72 14.77
CA TYR A 62 -8.58 -10.92 13.39
C TYR A 62 -10.03 -10.50 13.23
N VAL A 63 -10.34 -9.76 12.16
CA VAL A 63 -11.71 -9.56 11.70
C VAL A 63 -11.75 -9.58 10.17
N GLN A 64 -12.69 -10.30 9.56
CA GLN A 64 -12.87 -10.28 8.11
C GLN A 64 -13.57 -8.97 7.66
N CYS A 65 -12.85 -7.85 7.73
CA CYS A 65 -13.43 -6.50 7.65
C CYS A 65 -14.21 -6.23 6.36
N LEU A 66 -13.78 -6.77 5.22
CA LEU A 66 -14.49 -6.57 3.94
C LEU A 66 -15.85 -7.28 3.90
N SER A 67 -16.06 -8.31 4.72
CA SER A 67 -17.36 -8.96 4.91
C SER A 67 -18.18 -8.33 6.06
N GLN A 68 -17.51 -7.74 7.06
CA GLN A 68 -18.14 -7.17 8.26
C GLN A 68 -18.04 -5.63 8.28
N ARG A 69 -19.10 -4.94 7.87
CA ARG A 69 -19.10 -3.48 7.63
C ARG A 69 -19.09 -2.62 8.89
N ASP A 70 -19.74 -3.07 9.97
CA ASP A 70 -19.96 -2.28 11.19
C ASP A 70 -18.75 -2.25 12.15
N VAL A 71 -17.67 -2.97 11.80
CA VAL A 71 -16.46 -3.08 12.60
C VAL A 71 -15.69 -1.76 12.56
N LYS A 72 -15.78 -1.01 13.66
CA LYS A 72 -14.98 0.21 13.89
C LYS A 72 -13.57 -0.15 14.39
N PHE A 73 -12.58 0.61 13.93
CA PHE A 73 -11.16 0.55 14.32
C PHE A 73 -10.52 1.93 14.14
N ASP A 74 -9.37 2.19 14.76
CA ASP A 74 -8.61 3.44 14.57
C ASP A 74 -7.40 3.25 13.65
N LEU A 75 -6.87 2.02 13.64
CA LEU A 75 -5.84 1.55 12.70
C LEU A 75 -6.16 0.10 12.33
N ALA A 76 -6.04 -0.27 11.06
CA ALA A 76 -6.11 -1.66 10.64
C ALA A 76 -4.92 -2.04 9.77
N PHE A 77 -4.45 -3.27 9.97
CA PHE A 77 -3.57 -3.96 9.01
C PHE A 77 -4.45 -4.65 7.96
N ILE A 78 -4.06 -4.60 6.69
CA ILE A 78 -4.79 -5.23 5.57
C ILE A 78 -3.76 -5.73 4.55
N GLY A 79 -3.85 -6.97 4.09
CA GLY A 79 -2.93 -7.48 3.07
C GLY A 79 -3.40 -7.23 1.64
N ALA A 80 -2.45 -7.07 0.72
CA ALA A 80 -2.67 -6.98 -0.73
C ALA A 80 -1.75 -7.97 -1.48
N PRO A 81 -2.06 -9.28 -1.47
CA PRO A 81 -1.17 -10.34 -1.97
C PRO A 81 -1.12 -10.39 -3.51
N PHE A 82 -0.31 -9.52 -4.11
CA PHE A 82 -0.19 -9.32 -5.56
C PHE A 82 1.29 -9.30 -5.98
N ASP A 83 1.66 -9.92 -7.10
CA ASP A 83 3.01 -9.80 -7.70
C ASP A 83 3.03 -9.95 -9.24
N ILE A 84 1.96 -9.45 -9.89
CA ILE A 84 1.79 -9.54 -11.37
C ILE A 84 2.44 -8.34 -12.09
N GLY A 85 3.04 -7.40 -11.35
CA GLY A 85 3.83 -6.29 -11.85
C GLY A 85 5.35 -6.49 -11.71
N THR A 86 5.80 -7.53 -11.01
CA THR A 86 7.23 -7.81 -10.83
C THR A 86 7.94 -8.20 -12.14
N SER A 87 9.12 -7.62 -12.40
CA SER A 87 9.89 -7.87 -13.63
C SER A 87 11.01 -8.92 -13.50
N TYR A 88 11.39 -9.34 -12.28
CA TYR A 88 12.51 -10.26 -12.05
C TYR A 88 12.12 -11.50 -11.24
N ARG A 89 12.07 -11.42 -9.90
CA ARG A 89 11.78 -12.58 -9.03
C ARG A 89 10.39 -12.45 -8.38
N PRO A 90 9.39 -13.24 -8.81
CA PRO A 90 8.06 -13.22 -8.19
C PRO A 90 8.07 -13.92 -6.82
N GLY A 91 7.00 -13.73 -6.04
CA GLY A 91 6.87 -14.32 -4.70
C GLY A 91 6.31 -13.35 -3.67
N ALA A 92 6.29 -12.05 -3.97
CA ALA A 92 5.74 -11.02 -3.09
C ALA A 92 4.24 -11.20 -2.81
N ARG A 93 3.49 -11.97 -3.63
CA ARG A 93 2.10 -12.37 -3.29
C ARG A 93 1.99 -13.12 -1.94
N PHE A 94 3.07 -13.73 -1.45
CA PHE A 94 3.11 -14.38 -0.14
C PHE A 94 3.60 -13.47 0.99
N GLY A 95 4.05 -12.25 0.66
CA GLY A 95 4.51 -11.21 1.60
C GLY A 95 3.56 -10.96 2.77
N PRO A 96 2.23 -10.80 2.58
CA PRO A 96 1.32 -10.52 3.69
C PRO A 96 1.28 -11.65 4.73
N SER A 97 1.38 -12.91 4.29
CA SER A 97 1.49 -14.06 5.20
C SER A 97 2.85 -14.09 5.89
N GLY A 98 3.94 -13.84 5.15
CA GLY A 98 5.30 -13.79 5.69
C GLY A 98 5.44 -12.73 6.79
N ILE A 99 5.01 -11.49 6.53
CA ILE A 99 5.09 -10.37 7.49
C ILE A 99 4.29 -10.69 8.77
N ARG A 100 3.11 -11.33 8.64
CA ARG A 100 2.36 -11.81 9.82
C ARG A 100 3.16 -12.83 10.64
N GLN A 101 3.81 -13.80 10.00
CA GLN A 101 4.66 -14.77 10.70
C GLN A 101 5.85 -14.08 11.40
N GLY A 102 6.59 -13.20 10.69
CA GLY A 102 7.69 -12.42 11.27
C GLY A 102 7.27 -11.56 12.47
N SER A 103 6.02 -11.05 12.46
CA SER A 103 5.48 -10.20 13.53
C SER A 103 5.14 -10.92 14.83
N ARG A 104 5.19 -12.26 14.91
CA ARG A 104 4.68 -13.08 16.04
C ARG A 104 5.24 -12.74 17.43
N ARG A 105 6.42 -12.11 17.50
CA ARG A 105 7.07 -11.65 18.74
C ARG A 105 6.59 -10.28 19.23
N LEU A 106 5.93 -9.52 18.36
CA LEU A 106 5.28 -8.25 18.69
C LEU A 106 3.86 -8.59 19.18
N ASN A 107 3.52 -8.23 20.42
CA ASN A 107 2.18 -8.47 21.00
C ASN A 107 2.00 -7.62 22.27
N LEU A 108 0.87 -7.75 22.97
CA LEU A 108 0.59 -6.98 24.19
C LEU A 108 1.68 -7.10 25.28
N TYR A 109 2.26 -8.29 25.47
CA TYR A 109 3.28 -8.57 26.49
C TYR A 109 4.70 -8.14 26.07
N GLY A 110 5.02 -8.23 24.77
CA GLY A 110 6.35 -7.88 24.22
C GLY A 110 6.45 -6.51 23.52
N GLY A 111 5.32 -5.82 23.32
CA GLY A 111 5.19 -4.69 22.40
C GLY A 111 5.41 -3.31 23.01
N TYR A 112 6.25 -3.16 24.03
CA TYR A 112 6.62 -1.84 24.54
C TYR A 112 7.81 -1.26 23.73
N ASN A 113 7.60 -0.15 23.04
CA ASN A 113 8.63 0.52 22.26
C ASN A 113 9.51 1.36 23.19
N VAL A 114 10.65 0.80 23.61
CA VAL A 114 11.56 1.44 24.57
C VAL A 114 12.09 2.81 24.08
N PRO A 115 12.59 2.96 22.84
CA PRO A 115 13.01 4.27 22.31
C PRO A 115 11.90 5.33 22.31
N LEU A 116 10.68 4.95 21.91
CA LEU A 116 9.55 5.88 21.81
C LEU A 116 8.74 6.04 23.12
N LYS A 117 9.03 5.21 24.13
CA LYS A 117 8.38 5.13 25.45
C LYS A 117 6.85 4.92 25.38
N ALA A 118 6.40 4.03 24.50
CA ALA A 118 4.98 3.78 24.25
C ALA A 118 4.73 2.32 23.86
N ASN A 119 3.56 1.77 24.23
CA ASN A 119 3.09 0.47 23.72
C ASN A 119 1.96 0.75 22.70
N PRO A 120 2.15 0.53 21.39
CA PRO A 120 1.10 0.72 20.39
C PRO A 120 -0.06 -0.27 20.53
N PHE A 121 0.18 -1.49 21.03
CA PHE A 121 -0.85 -2.52 21.19
C PHE A 121 -1.77 -2.25 22.39
N ASN A 122 -1.28 -1.56 23.42
CA ASN A 122 -2.05 -1.14 24.60
C ASN A 122 -2.06 0.38 24.70
N SER A 123 -2.92 1.02 23.91
CA SER A 123 -3.07 2.48 23.82
C SER A 123 -4.54 2.88 23.59
N TRP A 124 -4.76 4.16 23.28
CA TRP A 124 -6.10 4.70 22.99
C TRP A 124 -6.75 4.11 21.72
N ALA A 125 -5.94 3.61 20.79
CA ALA A 125 -6.38 3.21 19.46
C ALA A 125 -6.89 1.76 19.44
N LYS A 126 -8.07 1.52 18.87
CA LYS A 126 -8.49 0.16 18.53
C LYS A 126 -7.75 -0.31 17.27
N VAL A 127 -6.80 -1.24 17.42
CA VAL A 127 -6.01 -1.81 16.33
C VAL A 127 -6.48 -3.24 16.03
N ILE A 128 -6.61 -3.60 14.74
CA ILE A 128 -7.04 -4.94 14.29
C ILE A 128 -6.26 -5.40 13.03
N ASP A 129 -6.29 -6.70 12.75
CA ASP A 129 -5.90 -7.27 11.45
C ASP A 129 -7.17 -7.59 10.65
N CYS A 130 -7.33 -6.97 9.48
CA CYS A 130 -8.50 -7.09 8.63
C CYS A 130 -8.45 -8.29 7.65
N GLY A 131 -7.40 -9.12 7.72
CA GLY A 131 -7.11 -10.13 6.71
C GLY A 131 -6.56 -9.51 5.44
N ASP A 132 -6.94 -10.05 4.29
CA ASP A 132 -6.42 -9.63 2.99
C ASP A 132 -7.55 -9.16 2.06
N ILE A 133 -7.21 -8.25 1.15
CA ILE A 133 -8.07 -7.91 0.02
C ILE A 133 -8.12 -9.13 -0.91
N PRO A 134 -9.31 -9.63 -1.29
CA PRO A 134 -9.40 -10.70 -2.29
C PRO A 134 -8.97 -10.14 -3.65
N VAL A 135 -7.83 -10.62 -4.14
CA VAL A 135 -7.23 -10.22 -5.42
C VAL A 135 -7.11 -11.43 -6.35
N THR A 136 -7.38 -11.22 -7.63
CA THR A 136 -7.12 -12.24 -8.66
C THR A 136 -5.63 -12.33 -8.98
N SER A 137 -5.14 -13.56 -9.19
CA SER A 137 -3.77 -13.82 -9.67
C SER A 137 -3.66 -13.85 -11.20
N TYR A 138 -4.75 -13.59 -11.93
CA TYR A 138 -4.87 -13.87 -13.37
C TYR A 138 -5.13 -12.63 -14.24
N ASP A 139 -5.56 -11.51 -13.66
CA ASP A 139 -5.81 -10.25 -14.36
C ASP A 139 -5.23 -9.10 -13.54
N HIS A 140 -4.15 -8.50 -14.08
CA HIS A 140 -3.44 -7.39 -13.44
C HIS A 140 -4.37 -6.19 -13.23
N ALA A 141 -5.12 -5.77 -14.25
CA ALA A 141 -5.94 -4.57 -14.19
C ALA A 141 -7.12 -4.73 -13.22
N TYR A 142 -7.74 -5.92 -13.20
CA TYR A 142 -8.81 -6.24 -12.26
C TYR A 142 -8.29 -6.34 -10.82
N ALA A 143 -7.11 -6.91 -10.60
CA ALA A 143 -6.50 -6.97 -9.27
C ALA A 143 -6.22 -5.58 -8.69
N LEU A 144 -5.70 -4.64 -9.48
CA LEU A 144 -5.51 -3.25 -9.03
C LEU A 144 -6.84 -2.58 -8.64
N GLN A 145 -7.94 -2.83 -9.37
CA GLN A 145 -9.28 -2.35 -9.01
C GLN A 145 -9.79 -2.97 -7.69
N GLN A 146 -9.53 -4.26 -7.47
CA GLN A 146 -9.87 -4.92 -6.20
C GLN A 146 -9.12 -4.30 -5.02
N ILE A 147 -7.82 -4.01 -5.19
CA ILE A 147 -6.98 -3.34 -4.18
C ILE A 147 -7.52 -1.94 -3.86
N GLU A 148 -7.78 -1.11 -4.89
CA GLU A 148 -8.31 0.25 -4.67
C GLU A 148 -9.66 0.22 -3.93
N HIS A 149 -10.59 -0.61 -4.39
CA HIS A 149 -11.93 -0.68 -3.80
C HIS A 149 -11.93 -1.29 -2.40
N GLY A 150 -11.12 -2.33 -2.15
CA GLY A 150 -10.96 -2.93 -0.83
C GLY A 150 -10.38 -1.94 0.17
N HIS A 151 -9.28 -1.27 -0.19
CA HIS A 151 -8.64 -0.27 0.66
C HIS A 151 -9.56 0.94 0.93
N TYR A 152 -10.23 1.48 -0.10
CA TYR A 152 -11.16 2.61 0.06
C TYR A 152 -12.35 2.27 0.95
N ASN A 153 -12.87 1.03 0.87
CA ASN A 153 -13.96 0.56 1.73
C ASN A 153 -13.59 0.55 3.23
N LEU A 154 -12.33 0.30 3.56
CA LEU A 154 -11.83 0.33 4.92
C LEU A 154 -11.48 1.76 5.37
N LEU A 155 -10.83 2.54 4.49
CA LEU A 155 -10.36 3.90 4.77
C LEU A 155 -11.50 4.88 5.09
N THR A 156 -12.66 4.69 4.46
CA THR A 156 -13.81 5.60 4.59
C THR A 156 -14.76 5.27 5.74
N ARG A 157 -14.43 4.27 6.57
CA ARG A 157 -15.25 3.89 7.74
C ARG A 157 -15.20 4.95 8.84
N GLN A 158 -16.17 4.87 9.76
CA GLN A 158 -16.08 5.62 11.01
C GLN A 158 -15.01 4.98 11.91
N PRO A 159 -14.03 5.75 12.43
CA PRO A 159 -13.07 5.23 13.38
C PRO A 159 -13.74 4.87 14.72
N ALA A 160 -13.04 4.13 15.57
CA ALA A 160 -13.55 3.81 16.91
C ALA A 160 -13.50 5.05 17.83
N THR A 161 -12.45 5.86 17.67
CA THR A 161 -12.19 7.09 18.42
C THR A 161 -12.51 8.32 17.57
N ASP A 162 -13.09 9.36 18.18
CA ASP A 162 -13.27 10.69 17.58
C ASP A 162 -14.08 10.77 16.25
N ALA A 163 -14.85 9.73 15.88
CA ALA A 163 -15.60 9.67 14.62
C ALA A 163 -16.52 10.87 14.33
N HIS A 164 -17.04 11.53 15.38
CA HIS A 164 -17.90 12.72 15.26
C HIS A 164 -17.13 14.05 15.20
N LYS A 165 -15.81 14.05 15.42
CA LYS A 165 -14.98 15.25 15.33
C LYS A 165 -14.55 15.52 13.90
N PRO A 166 -14.32 16.80 13.53
CA PRO A 166 -13.72 17.11 12.25
C PRO A 166 -12.30 16.56 12.14
N GLY A 167 -11.91 16.20 10.92
CA GLY A 167 -10.60 15.65 10.58
C GLY A 167 -10.10 16.10 9.20
N PRO A 168 -8.89 15.70 8.80
CA PRO A 168 -8.17 16.25 7.64
C PRO A 168 -8.60 15.70 6.27
N SER A 169 -9.64 14.87 6.18
CA SER A 169 -10.16 14.40 4.89
C SER A 169 -10.85 15.51 4.10
N LEU A 170 -11.01 15.34 2.78
CA LEU A 170 -11.70 16.30 1.90
C LEU A 170 -13.14 16.61 2.36
N GLN A 171 -13.79 15.64 3.02
CA GLN A 171 -15.14 15.79 3.58
C GLN A 171 -15.15 16.37 5.01
N GLY A 172 -13.99 16.79 5.54
CA GLY A 172 -13.84 17.30 6.91
C GLY A 172 -14.04 16.25 8.00
N LYS A 173 -14.03 14.95 7.67
CA LYS A 173 -14.27 13.83 8.60
C LYS A 173 -12.97 13.31 9.21
N THR A 174 -13.04 12.83 10.45
CA THR A 174 -12.03 11.95 11.05
C THR A 174 -12.17 10.56 10.44
N LEU A 175 -11.08 10.02 9.90
CA LEU A 175 -11.01 8.69 9.28
C LEU A 175 -10.02 7.79 10.06
N PRO A 176 -10.17 6.45 10.04
CA PRO A 176 -9.14 5.53 10.49
C PRO A 176 -7.89 5.60 9.61
N ARG A 177 -6.84 4.89 10.02
CA ARG A 177 -5.63 4.70 9.21
C ARG A 177 -5.47 3.25 8.80
N LEU A 178 -4.79 3.02 7.68
CA LEU A 178 -4.48 1.70 7.17
C LEU A 178 -2.97 1.51 7.08
N ILE A 179 -2.51 0.32 7.42
CA ILE A 179 -1.16 -0.17 7.12
C ILE A 179 -1.34 -1.38 6.21
N THR A 180 -0.90 -1.26 4.95
CA THR A 180 -1.04 -2.34 3.98
C THR A 180 0.17 -3.28 4.08
N LEU A 181 -0.07 -4.57 4.26
CA LEU A 181 0.94 -5.61 4.07
C LEU A 181 0.96 -5.92 2.58
N GLY A 182 2.03 -5.54 1.89
CA GLY A 182 2.06 -5.55 0.44
C GLY A 182 2.43 -6.89 -0.19
N GLY A 183 2.29 -6.90 -1.51
CA GLY A 183 3.09 -7.75 -2.38
C GLY A 183 4.06 -6.88 -3.15
N ASP A 184 4.06 -6.91 -4.48
CA ASP A 184 4.92 -6.06 -5.31
C ASP A 184 4.56 -4.57 -5.20
N HIS A 185 5.50 -3.68 -5.56
CA HIS A 185 5.33 -2.23 -5.34
C HIS A 185 4.24 -1.59 -6.21
N THR A 186 3.76 -2.27 -7.25
CA THR A 186 2.67 -1.78 -8.12
C THR A 186 1.40 -1.50 -7.33
N ILE A 187 1.19 -2.19 -6.20
CA ILE A 187 0.00 -1.98 -5.36
C ILE A 187 -0.11 -0.55 -4.82
N THR A 188 0.99 0.20 -4.73
CA THR A 188 0.98 1.55 -4.17
C THR A 188 0.21 2.52 -5.06
N LEU A 189 0.07 2.26 -6.37
CA LEU A 189 -0.79 3.06 -7.26
C LEU A 189 -2.30 3.01 -6.88
N PRO A 190 -2.98 1.84 -6.81
CA PRO A 190 -4.37 1.79 -6.36
C PRO A 190 -4.55 2.22 -4.89
N LEU A 191 -3.54 2.03 -4.02
CA LEU A 191 -3.57 2.58 -2.66
C LEU A 191 -3.57 4.12 -2.67
N LEU A 192 -2.72 4.75 -3.48
CA LEU A 192 -2.69 6.21 -3.68
C LEU A 192 -3.96 6.74 -4.34
N ARG A 193 -4.56 6.02 -5.31
CA ARG A 193 -5.88 6.38 -5.87
C ARG A 193 -6.96 6.39 -4.77
N SER A 194 -6.99 5.36 -3.93
CA SER A 194 -7.88 5.31 -2.76
C SER A 194 -7.62 6.46 -1.77
N ILE A 195 -6.36 6.83 -1.53
CA ILE A 195 -5.99 7.91 -0.61
C ILE A 195 -6.40 9.28 -1.18
N ASN A 196 -6.16 9.52 -2.48
CA ASN A 196 -6.54 10.75 -3.17
C ASN A 196 -8.07 10.98 -3.10
N ARG A 197 -8.87 9.93 -3.28
CA ARG A 197 -10.35 9.97 -3.10
C ARG A 197 -10.80 10.38 -1.69
N ALA A 198 -9.95 10.31 -0.67
CA ALA A 198 -10.25 10.67 0.71
C ALA A 198 -9.58 11.98 1.17
N TYR A 199 -8.37 12.28 0.68
CA TYR A 199 -7.50 13.36 1.18
C TYR A 199 -7.06 14.37 0.12
N GLY A 200 -7.26 14.10 -1.17
CA GLY A 200 -6.59 14.81 -2.24
C GLY A 200 -5.13 14.36 -2.41
N PRO A 201 -4.32 15.07 -3.21
CA PRO A 201 -2.93 14.74 -3.42
C PRO A 201 -2.12 14.82 -2.12
N VAL A 202 -1.28 13.81 -1.87
CA VAL A 202 -0.56 13.65 -0.59
C VAL A 202 0.95 13.76 -0.74
N SER A 203 1.64 14.13 0.33
CA SER A 203 3.10 14.05 0.39
C SER A 203 3.52 12.60 0.56
N VAL A 204 4.41 12.10 -0.29
CA VAL A 204 4.92 10.72 -0.21
C VAL A 204 6.34 10.69 0.37
N ILE A 205 6.54 9.88 1.40
CA ILE A 205 7.87 9.41 1.81
C ILE A 205 8.02 8.00 1.27
N HIS A 206 9.05 7.79 0.46
CA HIS A 206 9.35 6.52 -0.19
C HIS A 206 10.69 5.99 0.32
N PHE A 207 10.71 4.80 0.91
CA PHE A 207 11.94 4.11 1.30
C PHE A 207 12.20 2.97 0.34
N ASP A 208 13.27 3.05 -0.45
CA ASP A 208 13.52 2.13 -1.57
C ASP A 208 14.99 2.19 -1.99
N SER A 209 15.48 1.20 -2.73
CA SER A 209 16.72 1.26 -3.50
C SER A 209 16.54 1.81 -4.94
N HIS A 210 15.31 1.78 -5.46
CA HIS A 210 14.86 2.18 -6.80
C HIS A 210 14.03 3.49 -6.81
N LEU A 211 13.94 4.13 -7.98
CA LEU A 211 13.21 5.40 -8.16
C LEU A 211 11.70 5.21 -8.40
N ASP A 212 11.32 4.10 -9.05
CA ASP A 212 9.97 3.69 -9.47
C ASP A 212 9.09 4.71 -10.21
N THR A 213 9.74 5.79 -10.66
CA THR A 213 9.22 6.80 -11.56
C THR A 213 9.55 6.49 -13.02
N TRP A 214 10.07 5.30 -13.35
CA TRP A 214 10.52 4.98 -14.71
C TRP A 214 9.43 5.23 -15.75
N ARG A 215 9.81 5.77 -16.91
CA ARG A 215 8.86 5.91 -18.03
C ARG A 215 8.51 4.51 -18.55
N PRO A 216 7.24 4.17 -18.76
CA PRO A 216 6.86 2.82 -19.20
C PRO A 216 7.48 2.37 -20.53
N LYS A 217 7.83 3.31 -21.43
CA LYS A 217 8.56 3.00 -22.67
C LYS A 217 10.04 2.64 -22.47
N VAL A 218 10.61 2.98 -21.31
CA VAL A 218 12.01 2.67 -20.93
C VAL A 218 12.04 1.37 -20.13
N PHE A 219 11.24 1.28 -19.07
CA PHE A 219 11.19 0.10 -18.19
C PHE A 219 10.10 -0.88 -18.64
N GLY A 220 10.50 -2.06 -19.12
CA GLY A 220 9.59 -3.09 -19.65
C GLY A 220 9.02 -2.84 -21.05
N GLY A 221 9.30 -1.67 -21.65
CA GLY A 221 8.94 -1.34 -23.04
C GLY A 221 7.44 -1.10 -23.32
N ALA A 222 6.57 -1.30 -22.32
CA ALA A 222 5.12 -1.05 -22.35
C ALA A 222 4.41 -1.43 -23.66
N PRO A 223 4.38 -2.72 -24.07
CA PRO A 223 3.68 -3.17 -25.27
C PRO A 223 2.14 -3.04 -25.19
N SER A 224 1.59 -2.79 -24.01
CA SER A 224 0.17 -2.51 -23.77
C SER A 224 0.00 -1.58 -22.57
N GLU A 225 -1.18 -0.97 -22.40
CA GLU A 225 -1.51 -0.15 -21.22
C GLU A 225 -1.37 -0.96 -19.91
N ILE A 226 -1.77 -2.24 -19.93
CA ILE A 226 -1.66 -3.14 -18.77
C ILE A 226 -0.19 -3.37 -18.42
N ALA A 227 0.66 -3.71 -19.41
CA ALA A 227 2.10 -3.91 -19.18
C ALA A 227 2.84 -2.61 -18.83
N SER A 228 2.24 -1.45 -19.12
CA SER A 228 2.80 -0.13 -18.78
C SER A 228 2.75 0.19 -17.29
N ILE A 229 1.91 -0.52 -16.52
CA ILE A 229 1.79 -0.40 -15.06
C ILE A 229 2.48 -1.62 -14.45
N ASN A 230 3.52 -1.38 -13.67
CA ASN A 230 4.36 -2.42 -13.05
C ASN A 230 5.17 -1.83 -11.88
N HIS A 231 5.91 -2.67 -11.18
CA HIS A 231 6.60 -2.30 -9.94
C HIS A 231 7.62 -1.16 -10.11
N GLY A 232 8.22 -0.96 -11.30
CA GLY A 232 9.15 0.14 -11.55
C GLY A 232 8.51 1.42 -12.14
N THR A 233 7.20 1.45 -12.40
CA THR A 233 6.56 2.54 -13.16
C THR A 233 5.38 3.20 -12.44
N TYR A 234 4.98 2.69 -11.28
CA TYR A 234 3.73 3.09 -10.64
C TYR A 234 3.76 4.55 -10.16
N PHE A 235 4.91 5.11 -9.75
CA PHE A 235 5.00 6.55 -9.43
C PHE A 235 4.98 7.46 -10.64
N TYR A 236 5.42 6.99 -11.82
CA TYR A 236 5.23 7.72 -13.07
C TYR A 236 3.72 7.96 -13.31
N HIS A 237 2.92 6.89 -13.22
CA HIS A 237 1.46 6.97 -13.34
C HIS A 237 0.83 7.79 -12.21
N ALA A 238 1.24 7.60 -10.96
CA ALA A 238 0.72 8.39 -9.83
C ALA A 238 0.99 9.90 -9.98
N SER A 239 2.11 10.27 -10.61
CA SER A 239 2.40 11.65 -10.98
C SER A 239 1.49 12.16 -12.10
N GLN A 240 1.30 11.38 -13.19
CA GLN A 240 0.41 11.77 -14.29
C GLN A 240 -1.06 11.88 -13.87
N GLU A 241 -1.50 11.05 -12.92
CA GLU A 241 -2.84 11.06 -12.32
C GLU A 241 -3.02 12.15 -11.25
N GLY A 242 -1.97 12.89 -10.90
CA GLY A 242 -2.03 13.96 -9.90
C GLY A 242 -2.28 13.46 -8.47
N LEU A 243 -1.84 12.24 -8.12
CA LEU A 243 -2.01 11.65 -6.79
C LEU A 243 -0.99 12.21 -5.77
N LEU A 244 0.11 12.79 -6.27
CA LEU A 244 1.26 13.26 -5.49
C LEU A 244 1.21 14.77 -5.26
N ALA A 245 1.65 15.24 -4.10
CA ALA A 245 1.78 16.67 -3.82
C ALA A 245 3.09 17.24 -4.41
N ASN A 246 2.96 18.20 -5.34
CA ASN A 246 4.03 18.70 -6.24
C ASN A 246 5.41 19.01 -5.63
N ASP A 247 5.46 19.39 -4.35
CA ASP A 247 6.60 20.05 -3.69
C ASP A 247 7.14 19.30 -2.46
N SER A 248 6.66 18.08 -2.18
CA SER A 248 6.86 17.45 -0.86
C SER A 248 7.11 15.95 -0.84
N ASN A 249 7.36 15.33 -1.99
CA ASN A 249 7.71 13.91 -2.07
C ASN A 249 9.23 13.71 -1.94
N ILE A 250 9.65 12.61 -1.33
CA ILE A 250 11.06 12.27 -1.13
C ILE A 250 11.31 10.76 -1.17
N HIS A 251 12.37 10.36 -1.88
CA HIS A 251 12.94 9.02 -1.88
C HIS A 251 14.08 8.90 -0.85
N ALA A 252 14.23 7.73 -0.24
CA ALA A 252 15.21 7.47 0.81
C ALA A 252 15.80 6.05 0.69
N GLY A 253 17.09 5.96 0.36
CA GLY A 253 17.82 4.69 0.20
C GLY A 253 18.27 4.38 -1.24
N ILE A 254 18.04 5.31 -2.17
CA ILE A 254 18.30 5.15 -3.61
C ILE A 254 19.75 4.76 -3.87
N ARG A 255 19.94 3.70 -4.68
CA ARG A 255 21.26 3.20 -5.08
C ARG A 255 21.27 2.34 -6.36
N THR A 256 20.12 1.99 -6.93
CA THR A 256 20.05 1.17 -8.14
C THR A 256 20.81 1.79 -9.32
N THR A 257 21.27 0.95 -10.25
CA THR A 257 21.93 1.42 -11.48
C THR A 257 20.93 2.04 -12.45
N LEU A 258 21.19 3.28 -12.87
CA LEU A 258 20.35 4.00 -13.83
C LEU A 258 20.76 3.74 -15.29
N SER A 259 19.83 3.98 -16.23
CA SER A 259 20.14 3.97 -17.66
C SER A 259 20.92 5.23 -18.07
N GLY A 260 20.69 6.35 -17.36
CA GLY A 260 21.48 7.57 -17.47
C GLY A 260 20.92 8.72 -16.62
N PRO A 261 21.52 9.92 -16.66
CA PRO A 261 21.08 11.08 -15.88
C PRO A 261 19.62 11.51 -16.15
N SER A 262 19.07 11.16 -17.32
CA SER A 262 17.67 11.37 -17.69
C SER A 262 16.67 10.72 -16.72
N ASP A 263 17.07 9.67 -16.00
CA ASP A 263 16.20 8.99 -15.05
C ASP A 263 16.00 9.84 -13.78
N TYR A 264 17.06 10.50 -13.30
CA TYR A 264 16.97 11.52 -12.24
C TYR A 264 16.23 12.78 -12.69
N GLU A 265 16.40 13.23 -13.94
CA GLU A 265 15.59 14.34 -14.48
C GLU A 265 14.10 13.98 -14.47
N ASN A 266 13.77 12.76 -14.93
CA ASN A 266 12.42 12.23 -14.93
C ASN A 266 11.81 12.09 -13.54
N ASP A 267 12.58 11.62 -12.55
CA ASP A 267 12.17 11.55 -11.15
C ASP A 267 11.86 12.93 -10.57
N GLY A 268 12.69 13.93 -10.89
CA GLY A 268 12.45 15.33 -10.58
C GLY A 268 11.17 15.88 -11.20
N TYR A 269 10.87 15.53 -12.46
CA TYR A 269 9.58 15.86 -13.10
C TYR A 269 8.39 15.17 -12.41
N CYS A 270 8.58 13.97 -11.85
CA CYS A 270 7.54 13.28 -11.08
C CYS A 270 7.29 13.92 -9.69
N GLY A 271 8.17 14.83 -9.26
CA GLY A 271 8.03 15.64 -8.05
C GLY A 271 8.80 15.13 -6.84
N PHE A 272 9.76 14.23 -7.03
CA PHE A 272 10.58 13.67 -5.95
C PHE A 272 11.87 14.46 -5.71
N GLN A 273 12.35 14.39 -4.48
CA GLN A 273 13.73 14.70 -4.09
C GLN A 273 14.37 13.39 -3.65
N ILE A 274 15.67 13.22 -3.88
CA ILE A 274 16.38 11.98 -3.57
C ILE A 274 17.25 12.14 -2.31
N VAL A 275 17.28 11.08 -1.50
CA VAL A 275 18.35 10.77 -0.54
C VAL A 275 18.96 9.43 -0.95
N GLU A 276 20.19 9.47 -1.47
CA GLU A 276 20.92 8.26 -1.86
C GLU A 276 21.36 7.47 -0.62
N ALA A 277 21.47 6.15 -0.72
CA ALA A 277 21.90 5.29 0.39
C ALA A 277 23.25 5.77 0.99
N SER A 278 24.20 6.13 0.13
CA SER A 278 25.56 6.58 0.48
C SER A 278 25.62 7.90 1.24
N GLU A 279 24.51 8.64 1.37
CA GLU A 279 24.49 9.85 2.20
C GLU A 279 24.58 9.53 3.69
N VAL A 280 24.21 8.32 4.12
CA VAL A 280 24.27 7.90 5.52
C VAL A 280 25.67 8.03 6.12
N ASP A 281 26.72 7.76 5.33
CA ASP A 281 28.12 7.90 5.75
C ASP A 281 28.54 9.36 6.02
N LYS A 282 27.85 10.32 5.39
CA LYS A 282 28.20 11.75 5.41
C LYS A 282 27.36 12.52 6.41
N ILE A 283 26.05 12.23 6.51
CA ILE A 283 25.10 13.01 7.32
C ILE A 283 24.42 12.18 8.43
N GLY A 284 24.61 10.87 8.45
CA GLY A 284 23.99 9.94 9.40
C GLY A 284 22.46 9.88 9.30
N THR A 285 21.86 9.01 10.12
CA THR A 285 20.40 8.92 10.24
C THR A 285 19.77 10.26 10.62
N ALA A 286 20.40 11.04 11.50
CA ALA A 286 19.93 12.36 11.91
C ALA A 286 19.83 13.37 10.74
N GLY A 287 20.80 13.36 9.83
CA GLY A 287 20.78 14.20 8.63
C GLY A 287 19.71 13.76 7.62
N ILE A 288 19.53 12.45 7.45
CA ILE A 288 18.47 11.87 6.60
C ILE A 288 17.08 12.25 7.15
N ILE A 289 16.86 12.06 8.46
CA ILE A 289 15.62 12.48 9.15
C ILE A 289 15.37 13.98 8.92
N LYS A 290 16.41 14.81 9.02
CA LYS A 290 16.28 16.25 8.76
C LYS A 290 15.86 16.52 7.31
N LYS A 291 16.54 15.93 6.31
CA LYS A 291 16.19 16.07 4.88
C LYS A 291 14.73 15.69 4.61
N ILE A 292 14.28 14.53 5.10
CA ILE A 292 12.89 14.06 4.92
C ILE A 292 11.90 15.06 5.52
N ARG A 293 12.14 15.53 6.76
CA ARG A 293 11.24 16.47 7.44
C ARG A 293 11.25 17.88 6.82
N ASP A 294 12.38 18.32 6.28
CA ASP A 294 12.48 19.60 5.57
C ASP A 294 11.67 19.55 4.24
N ARG A 295 11.77 18.44 3.48
CA ARG A 295 11.08 18.28 2.18
C ARG A 295 9.58 18.05 2.31
N VAL A 296 9.16 17.13 3.18
CA VAL A 296 7.73 16.87 3.46
C VAL A 296 7.07 18.09 4.12
N GLY A 297 7.88 18.89 4.82
CA GLY A 297 7.44 20.03 5.60
C GLY A 297 6.85 19.63 6.96
N GLY A 298 6.42 20.65 7.70
CA GLY A 298 5.77 20.48 9.00
C GLY A 298 4.41 19.75 8.91
N SER A 299 3.78 19.52 10.07
CA SER A 299 2.57 18.70 10.24
C SER A 299 1.26 19.33 9.68
N ASN A 300 1.25 19.75 8.42
CA ASN A 300 0.15 20.45 7.75
C ASN A 300 -0.45 19.69 6.55
N LYS A 301 0.30 18.82 5.86
CA LYS A 301 -0.20 17.97 4.76
C LYS A 301 -0.43 16.53 5.24
N PRO A 302 -1.42 15.78 4.72
CA PRO A 302 -1.47 14.32 4.87
C PRO A 302 -0.24 13.68 4.23
N VAL A 303 0.34 12.69 4.92
CA VAL A 303 1.54 11.97 4.46
C VAL A 303 1.19 10.52 4.21
N TYR A 304 1.61 10.00 3.05
CA TYR A 304 1.66 8.57 2.76
C TYR A 304 3.10 8.08 2.93
N LEU A 305 3.27 6.90 3.52
CA LEU A 305 4.58 6.30 3.78
C LEU A 305 4.65 4.96 3.05
N SER A 306 5.41 4.93 1.95
CA SER A 306 5.66 3.75 1.13
C SER A 306 7.02 3.17 1.53
N ILE A 307 7.10 1.86 1.82
CA ILE A 307 8.34 1.21 2.27
C ILE A 307 8.60 -0.05 1.45
N ASP A 308 9.56 0.01 0.53
CA ASP A 308 10.19 -1.20 0.02
C ASP A 308 11.11 -1.81 1.08
N ILE A 309 11.08 -3.13 1.21
CA ILE A 309 12.00 -3.84 2.10
C ILE A 309 13.43 -3.87 1.56
N ASP A 310 13.61 -3.73 0.25
CA ASP A 310 14.90 -3.65 -0.46
C ASP A 310 15.64 -2.32 -0.24
N THR A 311 15.03 -1.33 0.42
CA THR A 311 15.77 -0.20 0.98
C THR A 311 16.92 -0.67 1.90
N LEU A 312 16.74 -1.83 2.55
CA LEU A 312 17.74 -2.50 3.36
C LEU A 312 18.75 -3.26 2.51
N ASP A 313 19.98 -3.42 3.00
CA ASP A 313 20.96 -4.28 2.35
C ASP A 313 20.49 -5.76 2.34
N PRO A 314 20.76 -6.55 1.28
CA PRO A 314 20.43 -7.98 1.22
C PRO A 314 21.02 -8.83 2.35
N ALA A 315 22.03 -8.34 3.09
CA ALA A 315 22.48 -8.95 4.34
C ALA A 315 21.42 -8.94 5.47
N PHE A 316 20.42 -8.07 5.39
CA PHE A 316 19.31 -7.96 6.34
C PHE A 316 17.94 -8.26 5.71
N ALA A 317 17.77 -7.98 4.41
CA ALA A 317 16.56 -8.25 3.64
C ALA A 317 16.86 -9.07 2.37
N PRO A 318 17.35 -10.32 2.48
CA PRO A 318 17.61 -11.16 1.31
C PRO A 318 16.35 -11.51 0.49
N ALA A 319 15.17 -11.43 1.11
CA ALA A 319 13.92 -11.94 0.55
C ALA A 319 13.10 -10.88 -0.21
N THR A 320 13.68 -10.36 -1.29
CA THR A 320 13.04 -9.36 -2.17
C THR A 320 13.19 -9.71 -3.65
N GLY A 321 12.32 -9.13 -4.48
CA GLY A 321 12.32 -9.26 -5.94
C GLY A 321 13.62 -8.79 -6.58
N THR A 322 14.12 -7.62 -6.17
CA THR A 322 15.21 -6.85 -6.82
C THR A 322 16.29 -6.41 -5.82
N PRO A 323 17.04 -7.35 -5.20
CA PRO A 323 17.99 -7.00 -4.14
C PRO A 323 19.20 -6.21 -4.63
N GLU A 324 19.35 -4.96 -4.17
CA GLU A 324 20.48 -4.08 -4.45
C GLU A 324 21.48 -4.00 -3.29
N THR A 325 22.75 -4.31 -3.50
CA THR A 325 23.79 -4.26 -2.44
C THR A 325 24.22 -2.83 -2.08
N GLY A 326 24.72 -2.62 -0.86
CA GLY A 326 25.09 -1.29 -0.36
C GLY A 326 23.93 -0.54 0.28
N GLY A 327 22.94 -1.28 0.80
CA GLY A 327 21.76 -0.72 1.44
C GLY A 327 21.95 -0.36 2.91
N TRP A 328 20.86 0.08 3.55
CA TRP A 328 20.89 0.42 4.98
C TRP A 328 20.75 -0.80 5.88
N THR A 329 21.24 -0.69 7.12
CA THR A 329 20.96 -1.69 8.15
C THR A 329 19.55 -1.53 8.71
N THR A 330 18.97 -2.60 9.26
CA THR A 330 17.69 -2.54 9.99
C THR A 330 17.71 -1.55 11.16
N ARG A 331 18.89 -1.29 11.73
CA ARG A 331 19.09 -0.28 12.78
C ARG A 331 18.92 1.14 12.23
N GLU A 332 19.48 1.45 11.06
CA GLU A 332 19.33 2.77 10.45
C GLU A 332 17.89 3.04 10.02
N LEU A 333 17.25 2.11 9.31
CA LEU A 333 15.86 2.27 8.87
C LEU A 333 14.92 2.54 10.06
N ARG A 334 15.02 1.74 11.13
CA ARG A 334 14.20 1.93 12.34
C ARG A 334 14.45 3.28 13.02
N GLU A 335 15.69 3.75 13.05
CA GLU A 335 15.99 5.06 13.63
C GLU A 335 15.44 6.20 12.78
N ILE A 336 15.53 6.10 11.45
CA ILE A 336 14.94 7.08 10.53
C ILE A 336 13.41 7.11 10.69
N LEU A 337 12.75 5.93 10.72
CA LEU A 337 11.30 5.81 10.93
C LEU A 337 10.85 6.45 12.26
N ARG A 338 11.56 6.21 13.37
CA ARG A 338 11.29 6.91 14.66
C ARG A 338 11.43 8.42 14.53
N GLY A 339 12.42 8.88 13.75
CA GLY A 339 12.63 10.29 13.42
C GLY A 339 11.45 10.95 12.70
N LEU A 340 10.55 10.19 12.08
CA LEU A 340 9.32 10.70 11.45
C LEU A 340 8.19 11.01 12.46
N LYS A 341 8.40 10.76 13.76
CA LYS A 341 7.44 11.08 14.83
C LYS A 341 6.91 12.52 14.72
N GLY A 342 5.58 12.64 14.68
CA GLY A 342 4.87 13.93 14.63
C GLY A 342 4.39 14.34 13.24
N LEU A 343 4.81 13.68 12.16
CA LEU A 343 4.19 13.85 10.83
C LEU A 343 2.73 13.37 10.82
N ASN A 344 1.94 13.82 9.84
CA ASN A 344 0.52 13.46 9.69
C ASN A 344 0.36 12.22 8.79
N ILE A 345 0.96 11.10 9.18
CA ILE A 345 0.88 9.86 8.39
C ILE A 345 -0.55 9.31 8.45
N VAL A 346 -1.22 9.25 7.30
CA VAL A 346 -2.63 8.82 7.17
C VAL A 346 -2.78 7.38 6.69
N ALA A 347 -1.80 6.88 5.94
CA ALA A 347 -1.67 5.46 5.62
C ALA A 347 -0.19 5.13 5.36
N ALA A 348 0.13 3.85 5.40
CA ALA A 348 1.43 3.34 5.00
C ALA A 348 1.28 1.97 4.32
N ASP A 349 2.31 1.54 3.61
CA ASP A 349 2.49 0.16 3.18
C ASP A 349 3.90 -0.35 3.55
N ILE A 350 4.10 -1.66 3.40
CA ILE A 350 5.42 -2.25 3.21
C ILE A 350 5.33 -3.33 2.14
N VAL A 351 6.25 -3.34 1.18
CA VAL A 351 6.15 -4.12 -0.06
C VAL A 351 7.40 -4.99 -0.31
N GLU A 352 7.39 -5.73 -1.42
CA GLU A 352 8.45 -6.60 -1.97
C GLU A 352 9.02 -7.67 -1.03
N VAL A 353 8.38 -7.91 0.12
CA VAL A 353 8.67 -9.08 0.96
C VAL A 353 8.26 -10.33 0.20
N ALA A 354 9.24 -11.10 -0.28
CA ALA A 354 9.06 -12.33 -1.04
C ALA A 354 9.62 -13.55 -0.27
N PRO A 355 8.83 -14.16 0.66
CA PRO A 355 9.33 -15.13 1.65
C PRO A 355 10.03 -16.37 1.07
N ALA A 356 9.77 -16.71 -0.20
CA ALA A 356 10.45 -17.81 -0.90
C ALA A 356 11.98 -17.62 -1.04
N TYR A 357 12.48 -16.39 -0.87
CA TYR A 357 13.90 -16.05 -0.87
C TYR A 357 14.45 -15.71 0.52
N ASP A 358 13.65 -15.87 1.59
CA ASP A 358 14.14 -15.67 2.96
C ASP A 358 14.91 -16.88 3.45
N THR A 359 15.72 -16.66 4.48
CA THR A 359 16.42 -17.75 5.16
C THR A 359 15.50 -18.45 6.17
N ASN A 360 15.90 -19.64 6.64
CA ASN A 360 15.26 -20.29 7.80
C ASN A 360 15.26 -19.44 9.09
N ALA A 361 15.96 -18.31 9.11
CA ALA A 361 15.97 -17.34 10.21
C ALA A 361 14.98 -16.17 10.03
N GLU A 362 14.17 -16.18 8.95
CA GLU A 362 13.05 -15.24 8.73
C GLU A 362 13.46 -13.75 8.75
N LEU A 363 14.70 -13.44 8.35
CA LEU A 363 15.33 -12.12 8.53
C LEU A 363 14.50 -11.00 7.90
N THR A 364 14.00 -11.22 6.69
CA THR A 364 13.30 -10.19 5.90
C THR A 364 11.90 -9.97 6.43
N THR A 365 11.16 -11.05 6.71
CA THR A 365 9.82 -10.95 7.29
C THR A 365 9.83 -10.35 8.70
N MET A 366 10.86 -10.65 9.51
CA MET A 366 11.09 -10.00 10.80
C MET A 366 11.44 -8.51 10.65
N ALA A 367 12.32 -8.15 9.71
CA ALA A 367 12.69 -6.76 9.45
C ALA A 367 11.47 -5.92 9.02
N ALA A 368 10.63 -6.46 8.14
CA ALA A 368 9.39 -5.82 7.72
C ALA A 368 8.40 -5.60 8.87
N ALA A 369 8.20 -6.62 9.72
CA ALA A 369 7.35 -6.51 10.90
C ALA A 369 7.87 -5.46 11.91
N ASP A 370 9.19 -5.42 12.15
CA ASP A 370 9.82 -4.44 13.03
C ASP A 370 9.73 -3.01 12.47
N ALA A 371 9.82 -2.82 11.15
CA ALA A 371 9.61 -1.53 10.51
C ALA A 371 8.17 -1.04 10.70
N LEU A 372 7.17 -1.88 10.41
CA LEU A 372 5.76 -1.57 10.63
C LEU A 372 5.41 -1.31 12.09
N TYR A 373 6.10 -1.93 13.03
CA TYR A 373 5.97 -1.64 14.46
C TYR A 373 6.41 -0.22 14.84
N GLU A 374 7.51 0.29 14.26
CA GLU A 374 7.89 1.70 14.44
C GLU A 374 6.86 2.64 13.80
N VAL A 375 6.35 2.33 12.60
CA VAL A 375 5.30 3.09 11.91
C VAL A 375 4.01 3.16 12.73
N MET A 376 3.52 2.02 13.21
CA MET A 376 2.35 1.95 14.09
C MET A 376 2.59 2.74 15.39
N SER A 377 3.79 2.66 15.96
CA SER A 377 4.16 3.40 17.18
C SER A 377 4.09 4.92 16.98
N ILE A 378 4.66 5.46 15.90
CA ILE A 378 4.62 6.90 15.61
C ILE A 378 3.21 7.37 15.23
N MET A 379 2.43 6.54 14.52
CA MET A 379 1.02 6.80 14.22
C MET A 379 0.18 6.91 15.50
N ILE A 380 0.30 5.96 16.42
CA ILE A 380 -0.49 5.95 17.66
C ILE A 380 -0.06 7.08 18.60
N LEU A 381 1.24 7.40 18.69
CA LEU A 381 1.75 8.56 19.42
C LEU A 381 1.25 9.91 18.90
N LYS A 382 0.99 10.03 17.59
CA LYS A 382 0.37 11.22 16.99
C LYS A 382 -1.10 11.42 17.43
N GLY A 383 -1.77 10.35 17.85
CA GLY A 383 -3.19 10.34 18.20
C GLY A 383 -4.13 10.12 17.01
N PRO A 384 -5.46 10.28 17.19
CA PRO A 384 -6.43 10.14 16.11
C PRO A 384 -6.23 11.20 15.03
N THR A 385 -6.71 10.92 13.81
CA THR A 385 -6.59 11.86 12.67
C THR A 385 -7.29 13.20 12.94
N SER A 386 -8.27 13.25 13.86
CA SER A 386 -8.90 14.48 14.37
C SER A 386 -7.89 15.52 14.89
N LYS A 387 -6.76 15.06 15.45
CA LYS A 387 -5.66 15.90 15.97
C LYS A 387 -4.69 16.39 14.90
N MET A 388 -4.80 15.92 13.66
CA MET A 388 -4.03 16.39 12.51
C MET A 388 -4.68 17.61 11.84
N THR A 389 -5.91 17.97 12.24
CA THR A 389 -6.64 19.10 11.69
C THR A 389 -5.86 20.40 11.87
N ILE A 390 -5.56 21.07 10.75
CA ILE A 390 -4.89 22.37 10.74
C ILE A 390 -5.69 23.34 11.61
N ARG A 391 -5.06 23.89 12.66
CA ARG A 391 -5.57 25.11 13.28
C ARG A 391 -5.59 26.18 12.19
N LYS A 392 -6.76 26.52 11.65
CA LYS A 392 -6.95 27.77 10.91
C LYS A 392 -6.74 28.92 11.89
N THR A 393 -5.47 29.26 12.13
CA THR A 393 -5.10 30.57 12.65
C THR A 393 -5.45 31.57 11.56
N PHE A 394 -6.70 32.02 11.58
CA PHE A 394 -7.04 33.33 11.07
C PHE A 394 -6.22 34.33 11.88
N SER A 395 -4.99 34.61 11.43
CA SER A 395 -4.38 35.90 11.74
C SER A 395 -5.36 36.94 11.21
N PRO A 396 -5.95 37.80 12.05
CA PRO A 396 -6.68 38.94 11.52
C PRO A 396 -5.70 39.71 10.65
N ALA A 397 -6.12 40.04 9.42
CA ALA A 397 -5.26 40.78 8.51
C ALA A 397 -4.85 42.09 9.18
N VAL A 398 -3.57 42.19 9.58
CA VAL A 398 -3.01 43.42 10.14
C VAL A 398 -3.13 44.46 9.03
N PRO A 399 -3.91 45.55 9.22
CA PRO A 399 -4.02 46.56 8.19
C PRO A 399 -2.66 47.20 8.02
N VAL A 400 -2.03 47.00 6.86
CA VAL A 400 -0.78 47.67 6.51
C VAL A 400 -1.11 49.15 6.32
N ARG A 401 -1.01 49.92 7.41
CA ARG A 401 -1.02 51.38 7.35
C ARG A 401 0.26 51.82 6.66
N CYS A 402 0.16 52.16 5.37
CA CYS A 402 1.22 52.87 4.65
C CYS A 402 1.43 54.26 5.29
N ASN A 403 2.31 54.32 6.28
CA ASN A 403 2.72 55.57 6.92
C ASN A 403 3.81 56.21 6.05
N ILE A 404 3.40 57.03 5.08
CA ILE A 404 4.33 57.83 4.26
C ILE A 404 4.82 59.00 5.13
N GLN A 405 5.91 58.79 5.86
CA GLN A 405 6.68 59.90 6.42
C GLN A 405 7.64 60.43 5.35
N SER A 406 7.40 61.66 4.91
CA SER A 406 8.28 62.39 4.02
C SER A 406 9.49 62.94 4.77
N SER A 407 10.68 62.40 4.49
CA SER A 407 11.96 62.98 4.88
C SER A 407 12.80 63.25 3.62
N PRO A 408 13.40 64.44 3.46
CA PRO A 408 14.05 64.83 2.20
C PRO A 408 15.45 64.23 2.10
N VAL A 409 15.79 63.69 0.92
CA VAL A 409 17.18 63.36 0.56
C VAL A 409 17.54 64.08 -0.72
N SER A 410 18.73 64.68 -0.71
CA SER A 410 19.25 65.58 -1.74
C SER A 410 19.45 64.92 -3.10
N SER A 411 19.27 65.71 -4.14
CA SER A 411 19.50 65.33 -5.53
C SER A 411 20.99 65.13 -5.84
N SER A 412 21.33 64.05 -6.53
CA SER A 412 22.43 64.06 -7.51
C SER A 412 21.98 63.36 -8.80
N ASN A 413 22.36 63.94 -9.94
CA ASN A 413 21.76 63.64 -11.22
C ASN A 413 22.62 62.66 -12.02
N SER A 414 22.49 61.36 -11.76
CA SER A 414 22.95 60.30 -12.66
C SER A 414 22.10 59.03 -12.48
N THR A 415 22.20 58.08 -13.40
CA THR A 415 21.50 56.77 -13.35
C THR A 415 19.99 56.74 -13.69
N LYS A 416 19.37 57.86 -14.09
CA LYS A 416 17.98 57.87 -14.63
C LYS A 416 17.85 57.43 -16.11
N LYS A 417 18.75 56.55 -16.61
CA LYS A 417 18.85 56.18 -18.05
C LYS A 417 19.14 54.71 -18.37
N LYS A 418 19.01 53.75 -17.43
CA LYS A 418 19.44 52.35 -17.68
C LYS A 418 18.50 51.21 -17.22
N VAL A 419 17.22 51.47 -16.92
CA VAL A 419 16.24 50.43 -16.53
C VAL A 419 14.88 50.61 -17.23
N LEU A 420 14.90 51.01 -18.50
CA LEU A 420 13.68 51.18 -19.32
C LEU A 420 13.90 50.70 -20.77
N LYS A 421 14.68 49.63 -20.91
CA LYS A 421 14.96 48.97 -22.20
C LYS A 421 15.39 47.50 -22.00
N GLU A 422 14.47 46.66 -21.53
CA GLU A 422 14.51 45.17 -21.65
C GLU A 422 13.25 44.52 -21.02
N PHE A 423 12.06 44.96 -21.45
CA PHE A 423 10.79 44.26 -21.16
C PHE A 423 9.78 44.48 -22.32
N ARG A 424 10.26 44.25 -23.54
CA ARG A 424 9.49 44.32 -24.79
C ARG A 424 10.08 43.38 -25.84
N GLU A 425 9.94 42.08 -25.59
CA GLU A 425 9.93 41.03 -26.60
C GLU A 425 9.17 39.83 -26.00
N VAL A 426 8.57 38.98 -26.85
CA VAL A 426 7.63 37.91 -26.47
C VAL A 426 6.26 38.37 -25.91
N SER A 427 5.49 39.07 -26.75
CA SER A 427 4.04 38.82 -26.94
C SER A 427 3.49 39.74 -28.02
N GLY A 428 3.46 39.26 -29.28
CA GLY A 428 2.83 39.99 -30.37
C GLY A 428 1.32 39.81 -30.37
N ILE A 429 0.57 40.89 -30.17
CA ILE A 429 -0.82 41.13 -30.61
C ILE A 429 -0.99 42.65 -30.71
N GLY A 430 -1.61 43.14 -31.78
CA GLY A 430 -1.62 44.55 -32.15
C GLY A 430 -2.86 45.35 -31.72
N ASN A 431 -2.65 46.68 -31.64
CA ASN A 431 -3.59 47.79 -31.86
C ASN A 431 -5.07 47.65 -31.42
N GLY A 432 -5.48 48.47 -30.44
CA GLY A 432 -6.90 48.70 -30.12
C GLY A 432 -7.09 49.85 -29.13
N SER A 433 -7.30 51.05 -29.64
CA SER A 433 -7.45 52.33 -28.92
C SER A 433 -8.39 52.35 -27.71
N ALA A 434 -7.95 53.07 -26.67
CA ALA A 434 -8.67 53.46 -25.46
C ALA A 434 -10.08 54.05 -25.67
N TRP A 435 -10.94 53.91 -24.64
CA TRP A 435 -11.67 55.02 -24.01
C TRP A 435 -11.91 54.67 -22.53
N GLY A 436 -11.61 55.59 -21.60
CA GLY A 436 -11.68 55.32 -20.17
C GLY A 436 -12.98 55.78 -19.50
N ARG A 437 -13.23 55.29 -18.28
CA ARG A 437 -13.96 56.02 -17.23
C ARG A 437 -13.62 55.45 -15.84
N LYS A 438 -13.37 56.34 -14.87
CA LYS A 438 -13.34 56.00 -13.43
C LYS A 438 -14.74 55.58 -12.99
N ILE A 439 -14.83 54.57 -12.12
CA ILE A 439 -15.94 54.40 -11.18
C ILE A 439 -15.35 54.07 -9.82
N GLU A 440 -15.88 54.69 -8.77
CA GLU A 440 -15.42 54.59 -7.38
C GLU A 440 -16.10 53.41 -6.65
N TRP A 441 -15.49 52.96 -5.55
CA TRP A 441 -15.97 51.83 -4.77
C TRP A 441 -17.13 52.22 -3.85
N GLY A 442 -18.31 51.66 -4.09
CA GLY A 442 -19.44 51.68 -3.16
C GLY A 442 -19.62 50.30 -2.49
N ASN A 443 -19.50 50.23 -1.17
CA ASN A 443 -19.80 49.02 -0.41
C ASN A 443 -21.32 48.78 -0.36
N GLY A 444 -21.76 47.56 -0.65
CA GLY A 444 -23.16 47.16 -0.50
C GLY A 444 -23.27 45.64 -0.34
N ILE A 445 -23.69 45.20 0.85
CA ILE A 445 -24.09 43.82 1.12
C ILE A 445 -25.54 43.63 0.66
N SER A 446 -25.81 42.57 -0.08
CA SER A 446 -27.16 42.01 -0.21
C SER A 446 -27.11 40.56 -0.63
N ASP A 447 -27.75 39.68 0.14
CA ASP A 447 -28.13 38.34 -0.30
C ASP A 447 -28.95 38.41 -1.59
N TYR A 448 -28.76 37.45 -2.49
CA TYR A 448 -29.85 36.97 -3.34
C TYR A 448 -29.73 35.47 -3.60
N SER A 449 -30.86 34.79 -3.41
CA SER A 449 -31.08 33.43 -3.86
C SER A 449 -31.93 33.43 -5.13
N SER A 450 -31.82 32.33 -5.90
CA SER A 450 -32.77 31.82 -6.91
C SER A 450 -32.76 32.37 -8.36
N TRP A 451 -33.07 31.42 -9.27
CA TRP A 451 -33.39 31.50 -10.72
C TRP A 451 -32.24 31.60 -11.76
N PRO A 452 -32.40 31.01 -12.97
CA PRO A 452 -32.87 29.63 -13.21
C PRO A 452 -32.13 28.86 -14.33
N SER A 453 -32.58 27.62 -14.54
CA SER A 453 -32.18 26.66 -15.57
C SER A 453 -32.33 27.10 -17.03
N THR A 454 -31.53 26.49 -17.93
CA THR A 454 -32.04 25.70 -19.07
C THR A 454 -30.91 24.86 -19.70
N TYR A 455 -31.05 23.53 -19.68
CA TYR A 455 -30.82 22.63 -20.84
C TYR A 455 -31.16 21.19 -20.44
N ASP A 456 -32.44 20.84 -20.61
CA ASP A 456 -32.93 19.49 -20.86
C ASP A 456 -32.54 19.06 -22.30
N HIS A 457 -32.53 17.80 -22.74
CA HIS A 457 -33.00 16.53 -22.18
C HIS A 457 -32.33 15.33 -22.94
N ILE A 458 -32.77 14.11 -22.57
CA ILE A 458 -32.70 12.79 -23.28
C ILE A 458 -31.50 11.91 -22.84
N SER A 459 -31.68 10.70 -22.28
CA SER A 459 -32.88 9.89 -22.00
C SER A 459 -32.75 9.02 -20.73
N LYS A 460 -33.88 8.72 -20.06
CA LYS A 460 -34.00 7.67 -19.03
C LYS A 460 -34.73 6.44 -19.59
N ARG A 461 -34.30 5.23 -19.22
CA ARG A 461 -35.18 4.11 -18.79
C ARG A 461 -34.46 3.24 -17.75
N PRO A 462 -35.15 2.75 -16.70
CA PRO A 462 -34.58 1.81 -15.73
C PRO A 462 -34.78 0.35 -16.17
N ILE A 463 -33.98 -0.56 -15.60
CA ILE A 463 -34.27 -2.00 -15.55
C ILE A 463 -34.45 -2.40 -14.10
N SER A 464 -35.45 -3.24 -13.86
CA SER A 464 -35.88 -3.77 -12.57
C SER A 464 -35.74 -5.30 -12.53
N ASP A 465 -35.35 -5.79 -11.35
CA ASP A 465 -35.67 -7.12 -10.79
C ASP A 465 -35.11 -8.40 -11.44
N TYR A 466 -35.20 -9.48 -10.65
CA TYR A 466 -34.50 -10.78 -10.71
C TYR A 466 -33.01 -10.73 -10.29
N TYR A 467 -32.53 -11.48 -9.29
CA TYR A 467 -33.08 -12.70 -8.66
C TYR A 467 -33.11 -12.64 -7.11
N ASP A 468 -34.18 -13.17 -6.53
CA ASP A 468 -34.19 -13.79 -5.20
C ASP A 468 -34.82 -15.18 -5.34
N THR A 469 -34.06 -16.22 -4.98
CA THR A 469 -34.60 -17.54 -4.61
C THR A 469 -33.65 -18.19 -3.62
N THR A 470 -34.02 -18.19 -2.35
CA THR A 470 -33.53 -19.18 -1.38
C THR A 470 -34.45 -20.40 -1.36
N SER A 471 -33.85 -21.60 -1.26
CA SER A 471 -34.26 -22.71 -0.37
C SER A 471 -34.11 -24.13 -0.95
N HIS A 472 -33.99 -25.09 -0.02
CA HIS A 472 -34.10 -26.55 -0.14
C HIS A 472 -32.88 -27.36 -0.61
N ASN A 473 -32.22 -27.95 0.39
CA ASN A 473 -31.60 -29.28 0.30
C ASN A 473 -32.64 -30.33 -0.13
N ALA A 474 -32.25 -31.22 -1.03
CA ALA A 474 -32.74 -32.60 -1.08
C ALA A 474 -31.67 -33.49 -1.72
N ASP A 475 -31.45 -34.67 -1.16
CA ASP A 475 -30.59 -35.71 -1.76
C ASP A 475 -31.05 -36.10 -3.17
N LEU A 476 -30.10 -36.49 -4.03
CA LEU A 476 -30.18 -37.76 -4.76
C LEU A 476 -28.81 -38.17 -5.32
N ARG A 477 -28.47 -39.45 -5.14
CA ARG A 477 -27.26 -40.08 -5.68
C ARG A 477 -27.50 -40.65 -7.08
N ALA A 478 -26.41 -40.70 -7.85
CA ALA A 478 -26.11 -41.65 -8.93
C ALA A 478 -26.96 -41.62 -10.22
N ALA A 479 -26.27 -41.36 -11.33
CA ALA A 479 -26.23 -42.26 -12.50
C ALA A 479 -24.95 -42.03 -13.32
N TYR A 480 -24.52 -43.05 -14.05
CA TYR A 480 -23.30 -43.15 -14.86
C TYR A 480 -23.57 -42.87 -16.36
N ASN A 481 -22.46 -42.86 -17.14
CA ASN A 481 -22.30 -42.93 -18.61
C ASN A 481 -21.92 -41.56 -19.23
N GLU A 482 -20.70 -41.38 -19.75
CA GLU A 482 -20.01 -42.03 -20.90
C GLU A 482 -20.49 -41.50 -22.26
N ASP A 483 -19.51 -40.95 -23.00
CA ASP A 483 -19.43 -40.68 -24.43
C ASP A 483 -20.48 -39.68 -25.03
N ASP A 484 -20.19 -38.92 -26.10
CA ASP A 484 -19.22 -39.13 -27.17
C ASP A 484 -18.65 -37.81 -27.76
N ASP A 485 -17.63 -37.94 -28.63
CA ASP A 485 -16.98 -36.87 -29.39
C ASP A 485 -17.79 -36.45 -30.65
N GLU A 486 -17.85 -35.16 -30.99
CA GLU A 486 -18.10 -34.76 -32.38
C GLU A 486 -17.53 -33.37 -32.73
N THR A 487 -16.78 -33.31 -33.82
CA THR A 487 -16.18 -32.09 -34.39
C THR A 487 -16.74 -31.80 -35.79
N ALA A 488 -16.49 -30.58 -36.30
CA ALA A 488 -16.80 -30.08 -37.65
C ALA A 488 -18.25 -29.57 -37.88
N GLN A 489 -18.55 -28.60 -38.76
CA GLN A 489 -17.75 -27.61 -39.50
C GLN A 489 -18.69 -26.54 -40.16
N VAL A 490 -18.09 -25.57 -40.86
CA VAL A 490 -18.66 -24.72 -41.94
C VAL A 490 -19.50 -23.49 -41.54
N GLY A 491 -19.10 -22.32 -42.08
CA GLY A 491 -19.90 -21.08 -42.01
C GLY A 491 -19.25 -19.83 -42.62
N LYS A 492 -18.62 -19.90 -43.80
CA LYS A 492 -18.01 -18.74 -44.49
C LYS A 492 -18.99 -18.01 -45.43
N PHE A 493 -19.08 -16.69 -45.31
CA PHE A 493 -19.35 -15.72 -46.40
C PHE A 493 -18.57 -14.43 -46.04
N VAL A 494 -17.45 -14.03 -46.65
CA VAL A 494 -17.12 -13.68 -48.07
C VAL A 494 -17.43 -12.20 -48.41
N HIS A 495 -16.35 -11.41 -48.37
CA HIS A 495 -15.93 -10.27 -49.23
C HIS A 495 -16.94 -9.31 -49.90
N TYR A 496 -16.59 -8.01 -49.94
CA TYR A 496 -15.96 -7.25 -51.05
C TYR A 496 -15.80 -5.77 -50.57
N PHE A 497 -14.87 -4.88 -50.97
CA PHE A 497 -13.60 -4.88 -51.73
C PHE A 497 -12.92 -3.49 -51.47
N VAL A 498 -11.57 -3.36 -51.31
CA VAL A 498 -10.59 -2.82 -52.30
C VAL A 498 -10.70 -1.30 -52.59
N LYS A 499 -9.65 -0.47 -52.81
CA LYS A 499 -8.22 -0.55 -53.26
C LYS A 499 -7.45 0.53 -52.45
N GLY A 500 -6.13 0.54 -52.22
CA GLY A 500 -4.92 0.12 -52.97
C GLY A 500 -3.90 1.30 -52.88
N GLY A 501 -2.59 1.16 -53.03
CA GLY A 501 -1.70 0.01 -53.23
C GLY A 501 -0.24 0.47 -53.51
N ASN A 502 0.70 -0.47 -53.67
CA ASN A 502 2.03 -0.34 -54.32
C ASN A 502 3.10 0.55 -53.60
N ASP A 503 4.44 0.39 -53.72
CA ASP A 503 5.40 -0.60 -54.30
C ASP A 503 6.84 -0.23 -53.79
N ALA A 504 7.94 -1.00 -53.88
CA ALA A 504 8.22 -2.45 -53.92
C ALA A 504 9.75 -2.75 -53.95
N LYS A 505 10.15 -4.02 -53.72
CA LYS A 505 11.41 -4.73 -54.15
C LYS A 505 12.79 -4.54 -53.46
N SER A 506 13.42 -5.71 -53.21
CA SER A 506 14.86 -6.13 -53.36
C SER A 506 15.97 -5.45 -52.53
N SER A 507 17.10 -6.07 -52.15
CA SER A 507 17.86 -7.32 -52.49
C SER A 507 18.66 -7.78 -51.24
N ALA A 508 18.92 -9.06 -50.91
CA ALA A 508 19.84 -10.07 -51.49
C ALA A 508 21.35 -9.72 -51.48
N GLU A 509 22.12 -10.34 -50.56
CA GLU A 509 23.56 -10.78 -50.57
C GLU A 509 23.86 -11.40 -49.18
N GLU A 510 24.09 -12.72 -49.05
CA GLU A 510 25.37 -13.47 -49.13
C GLU A 510 26.38 -13.24 -47.97
N GLY A 511 26.82 -14.34 -47.35
CA GLY A 511 27.76 -14.33 -46.21
C GLY A 511 27.93 -15.70 -45.52
N HIS A 512 28.63 -16.63 -46.16
CA HIS A 512 28.99 -17.94 -45.59
C HIS A 512 30.00 -17.83 -44.42
N GLY A 513 29.91 -18.74 -43.44
CA GLY A 513 30.86 -18.81 -42.32
C GLY A 513 30.70 -20.06 -41.46
N THR A 514 30.98 -21.24 -42.01
CA THR A 514 31.01 -22.52 -41.27
C THR A 514 32.28 -22.69 -40.45
N HIS A 515 32.18 -23.20 -39.22
CA HIS A 515 33.27 -23.97 -38.62
C HIS A 515 32.72 -25.09 -37.73
N GLU A 516 33.15 -26.31 -38.03
CA GLU A 516 32.81 -27.54 -37.33
C GLU A 516 34.10 -28.20 -36.80
N GLU A 517 33.92 -29.09 -35.82
CA GLU A 517 34.90 -30.06 -35.29
C GLU A 517 36.29 -29.59 -34.78
N ASN A 518 36.53 -29.84 -33.49
CA ASN A 518 37.44 -30.94 -33.18
C ASN A 518 37.10 -31.62 -31.85
N SER A 519 37.31 -32.95 -31.82
CA SER A 519 37.00 -33.81 -30.68
C SER A 519 38.24 -34.65 -30.28
N LYS A 520 38.11 -35.39 -29.16
CA LYS A 520 39.11 -36.26 -28.48
C LYS A 520 40.00 -35.51 -27.46
N GLY A 521 40.13 -36.00 -26.21
CA GLY A 521 39.39 -37.10 -25.59
C GLY A 521 39.93 -37.55 -24.22
N LEU A 522 39.20 -38.51 -23.63
CA LEU A 522 39.63 -39.53 -22.65
C LEU A 522 40.41 -39.10 -21.38
N GLY A 523 39.84 -39.41 -20.21
CA GLY A 523 40.57 -39.41 -18.94
C GLY A 523 39.68 -39.40 -17.70
N GLY A 524 38.92 -40.46 -17.45
CA GLY A 524 38.14 -40.59 -16.21
C GLY A 524 38.97 -41.08 -15.04
N LEU A 525 38.70 -40.59 -13.82
CA LEU A 525 39.06 -41.25 -12.56
C LEU A 525 38.03 -40.91 -11.47
N ARG A 526 37.64 -41.91 -10.68
CA ARG A 526 36.79 -41.76 -9.48
C ARG A 526 37.61 -41.16 -8.34
N GLY A 527 36.99 -40.32 -7.50
CA GLY A 527 37.65 -39.70 -6.35
C GLY A 527 36.66 -39.24 -5.28
N GLU A 528 36.30 -40.20 -4.42
CA GLU A 528 35.63 -40.12 -3.11
C GLU A 528 35.25 -38.75 -2.51
N ALA A 529 33.99 -38.64 -2.08
CA ALA A 529 33.54 -37.60 -1.17
C ALA A 529 34.19 -37.77 0.21
N LYS A 530 34.54 -36.65 0.85
CA LYS A 530 34.87 -36.59 2.29
C LYS A 530 33.94 -35.63 3.00
N GLU A 531 33.19 -36.17 3.96
CA GLU A 531 32.40 -35.40 4.91
C GLU A 531 33.32 -34.51 5.76
N PHE A 532 32.90 -33.27 6.00
CA PHE A 532 33.57 -32.37 6.93
C PHE A 532 32.77 -32.32 8.24
N VAL A 533 33.31 -32.95 9.28
CA VAL A 533 32.77 -32.88 10.65
C VAL A 533 33.44 -31.71 11.39
N PRO A 534 32.69 -30.70 11.89
CA PRO A 534 33.25 -29.67 12.75
C PRO A 534 33.34 -30.19 14.19
N SER A 535 34.54 -30.42 14.70
CA SER A 535 34.76 -30.79 16.10
C SER A 535 34.59 -29.58 17.02
N THR A 536 33.72 -29.70 18.02
CA THR A 536 33.63 -28.76 19.15
C THR A 536 34.94 -28.68 19.92
N ARG A 537 35.44 -27.47 20.19
CA ARG A 537 36.39 -27.22 21.29
C ARG A 537 35.97 -26.01 22.12
N THR A 538 35.90 -26.25 23.42
CA THR A 538 35.58 -25.30 24.48
C THR A 538 36.85 -24.72 25.12
N ASN A 539 36.69 -23.55 25.75
CA ASN A 539 37.56 -22.94 26.76
C ASN A 539 38.91 -22.35 26.30
N SER A 540 38.95 -21.02 26.22
CA SER A 540 39.60 -20.17 27.24
C SER A 540 39.04 -18.76 27.19
#